data_AF-A0A7C2XY60-F1
#
_entry.id   AF-A0A7C2XY60-F1
#
_cell.length_a   1.000
_cell.length_b   1.000
_cell.length_c   1.000
_cell.angle_alpha   90.00
_cell.angle_beta   90.00
_cell.angle_gamma   90.00
#
_symmetry.space_group_name_H-M   'P 1'
#
loop_
_entity.id
_entity.type
_entity.pdbx_description
1 polymer ?
#
loop_
_entity_poly.entity_id
_entity_poly.type
_entity_poly.pdbx_seq_one_letter_code
_entity_poly.pdbx_strand_id
1 'polypeptide(L)'
;MIRSCMWVLFISFLPLSCASPNWISLFDGKTLQGWEPSENKETWKVEDGALVSKGPRSHLFYTGGVNNHNFKNFEFMAEVKTTPGSNSDIYFHIVVQGKTIRTYINGELMVDYTEPDNPFRPEDKKGRLLSSGTFALQGHDPKSVVYYKNINGL
;
A
#
# COMPACT_ATOMS: atom_id res chain seq x y z
N MET A 1 -66.13 -8.81 -25.32
CA MET A 1 -65.63 -8.24 -24.04
C MET A 1 -64.19 -8.68 -23.88
N ILE A 2 -63.24 -7.76 -24.09
CA ILE A 2 -61.80 -8.03 -24.10
C ILE A 2 -61.28 -7.83 -22.67
N ARG A 3 -60.77 -8.88 -22.03
CA ARG A 3 -60.08 -8.78 -20.74
C ARG A 3 -58.59 -8.56 -21.01
N SER A 4 -58.15 -7.30 -20.90
CA SER A 4 -56.74 -6.94 -20.93
C SER A 4 -56.08 -7.40 -19.63
N CYS A 5 -55.07 -8.27 -19.72
CA CYS A 5 -54.25 -8.72 -18.60
C CYS A 5 -52.92 -7.97 -18.67
N MET A 6 -52.76 -6.95 -17.83
CA MET A 6 -51.57 -6.12 -17.78
C MET A 6 -50.52 -6.82 -16.91
N TRP A 7 -49.47 -7.35 -17.54
CA TRP A 7 -48.31 -7.91 -16.85
C TRP A 7 -47.36 -6.78 -16.46
N VAL A 8 -47.24 -6.50 -15.16
CA VAL A 8 -46.21 -5.59 -14.64
C VAL A 8 -44.91 -6.37 -14.53
N LEU A 9 -43.92 -6.04 -15.37
CA LEU A 9 -42.56 -6.57 -15.24
C LEU A 9 -41.88 -5.88 -14.04
N PHE A 10 -41.69 -6.62 -12.95
CA PHE A 10 -40.83 -6.17 -11.85
C PHE A 10 -39.37 -6.37 -12.26
N ILE A 11 -38.70 -5.31 -12.72
CA ILE A 11 -37.24 -5.30 -12.90
C ILE A 11 -36.63 -5.17 -11.50
N SER A 12 -36.15 -6.28 -10.95
CA SER A 12 -35.38 -6.27 -9.70
C SER A 12 -34.04 -5.58 -9.96
N PHE A 13 -33.86 -4.37 -9.45
CA PHE A 13 -32.55 -3.76 -9.30
C PHE A 13 -31.78 -4.54 -8.23
N LEU A 14 -30.94 -5.49 -8.66
CA LEU A 14 -29.91 -6.04 -7.81
C LEU A 14 -28.87 -4.94 -7.56
N PRO A 15 -28.64 -4.50 -6.32
CA PRO A 15 -27.51 -3.63 -6.04
C PRO A 15 -26.24 -4.38 -6.43
N LEU A 16 -25.44 -3.80 -7.34
CA LEU A 16 -24.06 -4.24 -7.51
C LEU A 16 -23.35 -4.03 -6.18
N SER A 17 -23.16 -5.11 -5.42
CA SER A 17 -22.19 -5.13 -4.33
C SER A 17 -20.83 -4.99 -4.98
N CYS A 18 -20.26 -3.77 -4.95
CA CYS A 18 -18.84 -3.57 -5.20
C CYS A 18 -18.12 -4.29 -4.05
N ALA A 19 -17.69 -5.53 -4.30
CA ALA A 19 -16.93 -6.28 -3.30
C ALA A 19 -15.65 -5.49 -3.01
N SER A 20 -15.52 -5.01 -1.77
CA SER A 20 -14.26 -4.43 -1.31
C SER A 20 -13.15 -5.46 -1.50
N PRO A 21 -11.96 -5.07 -1.98
CA PRO A 21 -10.86 -6.01 -2.15
C PRO A 21 -10.60 -6.80 -0.84
N ASN A 22 -10.33 -8.10 -0.97
CA ASN A 22 -9.91 -8.93 0.16
C ASN A 22 -8.47 -8.57 0.53
N TRP A 23 -8.31 -7.51 1.32
CA TRP A 23 -7.01 -7.08 1.83
C TRP A 23 -6.34 -8.16 2.67
N ILE A 24 -5.05 -8.42 2.43
CA ILE A 24 -4.23 -9.32 3.25
C ILE A 24 -3.40 -8.45 4.19
N SER A 25 -3.51 -8.71 5.50
CA SER A 25 -2.66 -8.03 6.48
C SER A 25 -1.20 -8.46 6.30
N LEU A 26 -0.31 -7.47 6.17
CA LEU A 26 1.14 -7.67 6.04
C LEU A 26 1.86 -7.48 7.38
N PHE A 27 1.16 -7.06 8.43
CA PHE A 27 1.71 -6.82 9.76
C PHE A 27 0.76 -7.33 10.85
N ASP A 28 1.29 -8.07 11.83
CA ASP A 28 0.52 -8.70 12.90
C ASP A 28 0.15 -7.74 14.06
N GLY A 29 0.67 -6.51 14.03
CA GLY A 29 0.49 -5.52 15.11
C GLY A 29 1.31 -5.81 16.37
N LYS A 30 2.21 -6.80 16.34
CA LYS A 30 2.86 -7.33 17.56
C LYS A 30 4.36 -7.50 17.41
N THR A 31 4.83 -7.95 16.25
CA THR A 31 6.24 -8.34 16.04
C THR A 31 6.75 -7.86 14.69
N LEU A 32 8.08 -7.80 14.52
CA LEU A 32 8.69 -7.57 13.20
C LEU A 32 8.67 -8.85 12.32
N GLN A 33 7.84 -9.85 12.62
CA GLN A 33 7.78 -11.05 11.80
C GLN A 33 7.35 -10.70 10.36
N GLY A 34 8.15 -11.14 9.38
CA GLY A 34 7.96 -10.81 7.97
C GLY A 34 8.47 -9.42 7.58
N TRP A 35 9.27 -8.78 8.44
CA TRP A 35 9.89 -7.48 8.18
C TRP A 35 11.36 -7.50 8.60
N GLU A 36 12.26 -7.01 7.73
CA GLU A 36 13.70 -7.04 7.98
C GLU A 36 14.36 -5.68 7.71
N PRO A 37 15.02 -5.07 8.73
CA PRO A 37 15.80 -3.85 8.51
C PRO A 37 17.10 -4.16 7.75
N SER A 38 17.38 -3.41 6.69
CA SER A 38 18.65 -3.53 5.94
C SER A 38 19.85 -2.96 6.69
N GLU A 39 19.63 -1.93 7.50
CA GLU A 39 20.64 -1.26 8.31
C GLU A 39 19.99 -0.73 9.61
N ASN A 40 20.81 -0.33 10.61
CA ASN A 40 20.37 0.35 11.84
C ASN A 40 19.08 -0.25 12.43
N LYS A 41 19.15 -1.53 12.83
CA LYS A 41 17.98 -2.33 13.24
C LYS A 41 17.22 -1.70 14.42
N GLU A 42 17.92 -0.96 15.26
CA GLU A 42 17.39 -0.22 16.40
C GLU A 42 16.41 0.91 16.02
N THR A 43 16.40 1.34 14.75
CA THR A 43 15.45 2.32 14.21
C THR A 43 14.01 1.80 14.22
N TRP A 44 13.81 0.48 14.18
CA TRP A 44 12.48 -0.12 14.03
C TRP A 44 12.03 -0.80 15.32
N LYS A 45 10.82 -0.44 15.76
CA LYS A 45 10.16 -1.02 16.93
C LYS A 45 8.69 -1.26 16.65
N VAL A 46 8.06 -2.09 17.48
CA VAL A 46 6.61 -2.18 17.55
C VAL A 46 6.14 -1.46 18.80
N GLU A 47 5.27 -0.46 18.64
CA GLU A 47 4.67 0.30 19.75
C GLU A 47 3.18 0.50 19.46
N ASP A 48 2.31 0.18 20.43
CA ASP A 48 0.85 0.36 20.34
C ASP A 48 0.20 -0.17 19.04
N GLY A 49 0.68 -1.31 18.56
CA GLY A 49 0.18 -1.92 17.32
C GLY A 49 0.68 -1.27 16.02
N ALA A 50 1.70 -0.41 16.08
CA ALA A 50 2.36 0.19 14.92
C ALA A 50 3.78 -0.31 14.73
N LEU A 51 4.22 -0.38 13.47
CA LEU A 51 5.66 -0.29 13.16
C LEU A 51 6.08 1.17 13.34
N VAL A 52 7.09 1.40 14.16
CA VAL A 52 7.60 2.74 14.48
C VAL A 52 9.01 2.88 13.96
N SER A 53 9.23 3.91 13.14
CA SER A 53 10.54 4.35 12.71
C SER A 53 11.02 5.50 13.59
N LYS A 54 12.13 5.30 14.32
CA LYS A 54 12.77 6.31 15.15
C LYS A 54 14.25 5.98 15.35
N GLY A 55 15.12 6.62 14.58
CA GLY A 55 16.56 6.38 14.66
C GLY A 55 17.30 6.81 13.40
N PRO A 56 18.58 6.42 13.25
CA PRO A 56 19.33 6.63 12.02
C PRO A 56 18.62 6.04 10.79
N ARG A 57 19.03 6.49 9.60
CA ARG A 57 18.48 6.03 8.32
C ARG A 57 18.38 4.50 8.26
N SER A 58 17.22 3.97 7.88
CA SER A 58 17.02 2.53 7.69
C SER A 58 15.90 2.23 6.70
N HIS A 59 15.94 1.07 6.06
CA HIS A 59 14.85 0.53 5.26
C HIS A 59 14.36 -0.78 5.89
N LEU A 60 13.07 -0.84 6.20
CA LEU A 60 12.40 -2.05 6.66
C LEU A 60 11.70 -2.71 5.48
N PHE A 61 12.33 -3.76 4.94
CA PHE A 61 11.81 -4.53 3.81
C PHE A 61 10.75 -5.52 4.27
N TYR A 62 9.70 -5.68 3.47
CA TYR A 62 8.78 -6.81 3.66
C TYR A 62 9.45 -8.10 3.18
N THR A 63 9.52 -9.09 4.06
CA THR A 63 10.08 -10.43 3.84
C THR A 63 9.10 -11.55 4.21
N GLY A 64 7.84 -11.20 4.49
CA GLY A 64 6.79 -12.15 4.85
C GLY A 64 6.36 -13.09 3.72
N GLY A 65 5.47 -14.03 4.06
CA GLY A 65 5.06 -15.11 3.16
C GLY A 65 4.08 -14.71 2.05
N VAL A 66 3.44 -13.53 2.13
CA VAL A 66 2.47 -13.10 1.11
C VAL A 66 3.21 -12.88 -0.22
N ASN A 67 2.75 -13.56 -1.26
CA ASN A 67 3.36 -13.56 -2.60
C ASN A 67 4.87 -13.85 -2.62
N ASN A 68 5.39 -14.60 -1.63
CA ASN A 68 6.83 -14.78 -1.42
C ASN A 68 7.59 -13.45 -1.47
N HIS A 69 7.02 -12.39 -0.85
CA HIS A 69 7.54 -11.02 -0.84
C HIS A 69 7.91 -10.45 -2.23
N ASN A 70 7.43 -11.04 -3.32
CA ASN A 70 7.72 -10.61 -4.68
C ASN A 70 6.41 -10.27 -5.39
N PHE A 71 6.02 -9.01 -5.28
CA PHE A 71 4.75 -8.50 -5.74
C PHE A 71 4.82 -8.07 -7.20
N LYS A 72 3.73 -8.33 -7.92
CA LYS A 72 3.44 -7.82 -9.27
C LYS A 72 1.95 -7.52 -9.32
N ASN A 73 1.58 -6.40 -9.95
CA ASN A 73 0.18 -5.97 -10.03
C ASN A 73 -0.50 -5.90 -8.65
N PHE A 74 0.10 -5.15 -7.72
CA PHE A 74 -0.28 -5.18 -6.32
C PHE A 74 -0.86 -3.85 -5.84
N GLU A 75 -1.63 -3.92 -4.77
CA GLU A 75 -2.00 -2.76 -3.98
C GLU A 75 -1.37 -2.83 -2.61
N PHE A 76 -0.97 -1.67 -2.07
CA PHE A 76 -0.45 -1.51 -0.73
C PHE A 76 -1.21 -0.38 -0.04
N MET A 77 -1.67 -0.61 1.18
CA MET A 77 -2.34 0.41 1.98
C MET A 77 -1.79 0.43 3.40
N ALA A 78 -1.58 1.61 3.97
CA ALA A 78 -1.21 1.77 5.37
C ALA A 78 -1.78 3.08 5.93
N GLU A 79 -2.14 3.04 7.22
CA GLU A 79 -2.32 4.25 8.03
C GLU A 79 -0.95 4.74 8.50
N VAL A 80 -0.68 6.01 8.27
CA VAL A 80 0.61 6.63 8.57
C VAL A 80 0.40 7.85 9.46
N LYS A 81 1.09 7.87 10.60
CA LYS A 81 1.16 9.00 11.51
C LYS A 81 2.57 9.54 11.57
N THR A 82 2.72 10.86 11.49
CA THR A 82 4.02 11.54 11.65
C THR A 82 4.14 12.21 13.01
N THR A 83 5.21 12.98 13.23
CA THR A 83 5.67 13.49 14.55
C THR A 83 4.63 14.30 15.35
N PRO A 84 4.87 14.53 16.66
CA PRO A 84 3.98 15.31 17.51
C PRO A 84 3.69 16.71 16.93
N GLY A 85 2.41 17.02 16.71
CA GLY A 85 1.96 18.24 16.05
C GLY A 85 1.32 18.01 14.67
N SER A 86 1.48 16.82 14.08
CA SER A 86 0.70 16.43 12.90
C SER A 86 -0.78 16.25 13.24
N ASN A 87 -1.64 16.88 12.44
CA ASN A 87 -3.03 17.10 12.80
C ASN A 87 -3.96 15.91 12.52
N SER A 88 -3.48 14.81 11.93
CA SER A 88 -4.22 13.56 11.70
C SER A 88 -3.30 12.45 11.17
N ASP A 89 -3.76 11.21 11.26
CA ASP A 89 -3.22 10.08 10.50
C ASP A 89 -3.62 10.23 9.01
N ILE A 90 -2.80 9.74 8.09
CA ILE A 90 -3.12 9.68 6.65
C ILE A 90 -3.21 8.24 6.18
N TYR A 91 -4.11 7.98 5.22
CA TYR A 91 -4.12 6.72 4.48
C TYR A 91 -3.24 6.87 3.26
N PHE A 92 -2.18 6.08 3.20
CA PHE A 92 -1.33 5.96 2.02
C PHE A 92 -1.71 4.71 1.25
N HIS A 93 -2.07 4.86 -0.02
CA HIS A 93 -2.48 3.75 -0.89
C HIS A 93 -1.68 3.81 -2.19
N ILE A 94 -1.03 2.70 -2.55
CA ILE A 94 -0.28 2.53 -3.79
C ILE A 94 -0.96 1.44 -4.60
N VAL A 95 -1.17 1.71 -5.89
CA VAL A 95 -1.65 0.73 -6.87
C VAL A 95 -0.62 0.61 -7.96
N VAL A 96 -0.06 -0.58 -8.14
CA VAL A 96 0.85 -0.91 -9.24
C VAL A 96 0.13 -1.86 -10.18
N GLN A 97 -0.03 -1.49 -11.45
CA GLN A 97 -0.71 -2.29 -12.47
C GLN A 97 0.04 -2.18 -13.80
N GLY A 98 0.69 -3.27 -14.20
CA GLY A 98 1.57 -3.28 -15.36
C GLY A 98 2.71 -2.26 -15.21
N LYS A 99 2.77 -1.29 -16.12
CA LYS A 99 3.74 -0.18 -16.10
C LYS A 99 3.23 1.07 -15.37
N THR A 100 2.04 0.99 -14.76
CA THR A 100 1.41 2.16 -14.11
C THR A 100 1.51 2.05 -12.60
N ILE A 101 1.93 3.14 -11.97
CA ILE A 101 1.92 3.33 -10.52
C ILE A 101 1.02 4.52 -10.22
N ARG A 102 0.03 4.29 -9.35
CA ARG A 102 -0.78 5.36 -8.76
C ARG A 102 -0.55 5.41 -7.27
N THR A 103 -0.46 6.60 -6.72
CA THR A 103 -0.43 6.80 -5.27
C THR A 103 -1.57 7.72 -4.85
N TYR A 104 -2.15 7.42 -3.69
CA TYR A 104 -3.23 8.18 -3.11
C TYR A 104 -2.91 8.53 -1.66
N ILE A 105 -3.29 9.75 -1.26
CA ILE A 105 -3.28 10.19 0.13
C ILE A 105 -4.71 10.51 0.50
N ASN A 106 -5.26 9.82 1.51
CA ASN A 106 -6.65 9.97 1.93
C ASN A 106 -7.67 9.81 0.79
N GLY A 107 -7.36 8.94 -0.18
CA GLY A 107 -8.18 8.70 -1.37
C GLY A 107 -7.99 9.70 -2.51
N GLU A 108 -7.24 10.78 -2.31
CA GLU A 108 -6.91 11.74 -3.38
C GLU A 108 -5.70 11.25 -4.18
N LEU A 109 -5.82 11.25 -5.51
CA LEU A 109 -4.74 10.86 -6.42
C LEU A 109 -3.60 11.88 -6.36
N MET A 110 -2.42 11.41 -5.94
CA MET A 110 -1.22 12.23 -5.81
C MET A 110 -0.25 12.04 -6.98
N VAL A 111 -0.09 10.81 -7.42
CA VAL A 111 0.76 10.45 -8.55
C VAL A 111 -0.01 9.49 -9.45
N ASP A 112 0.02 9.74 -10.76
CA ASP A 112 -0.34 8.77 -11.79
C ASP A 112 0.80 8.73 -12.81
N TYR A 113 1.60 7.68 -12.74
CA TYR A 113 2.77 7.52 -13.58
C TYR A 113 2.71 6.22 -14.34
N THR A 114 2.75 6.29 -15.67
CA THR A 114 3.00 5.14 -16.55
C THR A 114 4.43 5.20 -17.06
N GLU A 115 5.22 4.15 -16.79
CA GLU A 115 6.55 4.00 -17.36
C GLU A 115 6.45 3.84 -18.88
N PRO A 116 7.02 4.75 -19.69
CA PRO A 116 7.02 4.63 -21.14
C PRO A 116 7.90 3.45 -21.60
N ASP A 117 7.82 3.06 -22.87
CA ASP A 117 8.62 1.94 -23.37
C ASP A 117 10.13 2.18 -23.34
N ASN A 118 10.56 3.44 -23.51
CA ASN A 118 11.96 3.86 -23.44
C ASN A 118 12.15 4.97 -22.38
N PRO A 119 12.05 4.65 -21.08
CA PRO A 119 12.16 5.66 -20.04
C PRO A 119 13.60 6.13 -19.90
N PHE A 120 13.80 7.43 -19.67
CA PHE A 120 15.11 7.94 -19.30
C PHE A 120 15.54 7.35 -17.95
N ARG A 121 16.74 6.79 -17.92
CA ARG A 121 17.42 6.32 -16.72
C ARG A 121 18.89 6.73 -16.82
N PRO A 122 19.52 7.20 -15.72
CA PRO A 122 20.97 7.32 -15.65
C PRO A 122 21.66 6.01 -16.03
N GLU A 123 22.89 6.08 -16.53
CA GLU A 123 23.64 4.91 -17.04
C GLU A 123 23.71 3.75 -16.04
N ASP A 124 23.97 4.08 -14.77
CA ASP A 124 24.05 3.14 -13.64
C ASP A 124 22.68 2.53 -13.24
N LYS A 125 21.59 2.99 -13.87
CA LYS A 125 20.21 2.62 -13.53
C LYS A 125 19.39 2.20 -14.74
N LYS A 126 20.00 2.00 -15.92
CA LYS A 126 19.28 1.60 -17.15
C LYS A 126 18.40 0.35 -16.99
N GLY A 127 18.81 -0.60 -16.15
CA GLY A 127 18.03 -1.81 -15.86
C GLY A 127 16.90 -1.65 -14.84
N ARG A 128 16.74 -0.47 -14.22
CA ARG A 128 15.69 -0.22 -13.21
C ARG A 128 14.38 0.14 -13.91
N LEU A 129 13.70 -0.90 -14.37
CA LEU A 129 12.39 -0.86 -15.02
C LEU A 129 11.34 -1.54 -14.15
N LEU A 130 10.08 -1.14 -14.31
CA LEU A 130 8.97 -1.75 -13.58
C LEU A 130 8.79 -3.21 -14.00
N SER A 131 8.75 -4.10 -13.00
CA SER A 131 8.60 -5.54 -13.20
C SER A 131 7.89 -6.20 -12.01
N SER A 132 8.64 -6.71 -11.03
CA SER A 132 8.17 -7.24 -9.76
C SER A 132 9.22 -7.01 -8.67
N GLY A 133 8.82 -7.06 -7.41
CA GLY A 133 9.75 -6.97 -6.29
C GLY A 133 9.05 -6.82 -4.95
N THR A 134 9.85 -6.58 -3.91
CA THR A 134 9.33 -6.17 -2.60
C THR A 134 9.29 -4.65 -2.48
N PHE A 135 8.77 -4.16 -1.36
CA PHE A 135 8.79 -2.75 -0.97
C PHE A 135 9.42 -2.60 0.41
N ALA A 136 9.75 -1.37 0.77
CA ALA A 136 10.31 -1.04 2.07
C ALA A 136 9.72 0.26 2.62
N LEU A 137 9.60 0.33 3.94
CA LEU A 137 9.35 1.57 4.66
C LEU A 137 10.71 2.21 4.99
N GLN A 138 10.85 3.52 4.79
CA GLN A 138 12.10 4.22 5.11
C GLN A 138 11.96 4.99 6.43
N GLY A 139 12.89 4.73 7.35
CA GLY A 139 13.28 5.67 8.39
C GLY A 139 14.35 6.59 7.83
N HIS A 140 14.11 7.90 7.83
CA HIS A 140 15.01 8.83 7.15
C HIS A 140 16.13 9.32 8.05
N ASP A 141 15.78 9.75 9.27
CA ASP A 141 16.70 10.41 10.19
C ASP A 141 16.19 10.36 11.65
N PRO A 142 17.05 10.62 12.66
CA PRO A 142 16.69 10.49 14.07
C PRO A 142 15.65 11.49 14.60
N LYS A 143 15.38 12.58 13.87
CA LYS A 143 14.39 13.61 14.26
C LYS A 143 12.99 13.24 13.74
N SER A 144 12.93 12.40 12.72
CA SER A 144 11.68 11.89 12.16
C SER A 144 11.17 10.71 13.00
N VAL A 145 9.91 10.78 13.41
CA VAL A 145 9.18 9.66 14.01
C VAL A 145 7.95 9.39 13.16
N VAL A 146 7.84 8.17 12.65
CA VAL A 146 6.73 7.75 11.80
C VAL A 146 6.17 6.44 12.32
N TYR A 147 4.85 6.38 12.44
CA TYR A 147 4.10 5.19 12.84
C TYR A 147 3.33 4.68 11.63
N TYR A 148 3.37 3.37 11.42
CA TYR A 148 2.63 2.68 10.36
C TYR A 148 1.71 1.63 10.99
N LYS A 149 0.40 1.73 10.72
CA LYS A 149 -0.64 0.80 11.18
C LYS A 149 -1.47 0.30 10.00
N ASN A 150 -2.24 -0.76 10.23
CA ASN A 150 -3.18 -1.31 9.25
C ASN A 150 -2.52 -1.50 7.87
N ILE A 151 -1.36 -2.13 7.88
CA ILE A 151 -0.52 -2.35 6.70
C ILE A 151 -1.05 -3.57 5.97
N ASN A 152 -1.63 -3.34 4.79
CA ASN A 152 -2.29 -4.35 4.00
C ASN A 152 -1.78 -4.35 2.57
N GLY A 153 -1.86 -5.49 1.90
CA GLY A 153 -1.66 -5.57 0.46
C GLY A 153 -2.44 -6.70 -0.19
N LEU A 154 -2.57 -6.64 -1.52
CA LEU A 154 -3.18 -7.68 -2.34
C LEU A 154 -2.53 -7.74 -3.72
#